data_AF-A0A9W6TD83-F1
#
_entry.id   AF-A0A9W6TD83-F1
#
_cell.length_a   1.000
_cell.length_b   1.000
_cell.length_c   1.000
_cell.angle_alpha   90.00
_cell.angle_beta   90.00
_cell.angle_gamma   90.00
#
_symmetry.space_group_name_H-M   'P 1'
#
loop_
_entity.id
_entity.type
_entity.pdbx_description
1 polymer ?
#
loop_
_entity_poly.entity_id
_entity_poly.type
_entity_poly.pdbx_seq_one_letter_code
_entity_poly.pdbx_strand_id
1 'polypeptide(L)'
;MDVAVKALPPLYGGNHPFNSATTTTNLLPEMFYCFEQHFRKLTKDFLHPFEQYFGIWKPSGRRSNLYMSAEDYMKPFTLPGFLSSIKPRKLPPQIKQAKWKALYTAFVKSPHFEPWFNYRRQRCVHDFANTLRTLRDSVDADLLLSSPFGDNLSQEQYVKLKKEMEVALALEKAQSEVDKQQVRTIKKHLTAVKEKLRSFKETK
;
A
#
# COMPACT_ATOMS: atom_id res chain seq x y z
N MET A 1 6.93 -27.25 -42.58
CA MET A 1 8.09 -27.44 -43.45
C MET A 1 9.32 -27.19 -42.61
N ASP A 2 10.15 -28.21 -42.58
CA ASP A 2 11.26 -28.47 -41.66
C ASP A 2 12.44 -27.49 -41.70
N VAL A 3 12.98 -27.29 -40.49
CA VAL A 3 14.38 -27.48 -40.06
C VAL A 3 15.51 -27.16 -41.06
N ALA A 4 16.44 -26.30 -40.63
CA ALA A 4 17.87 -26.57 -40.79
C ALA A 4 18.74 -25.79 -39.79
N VAL A 5 19.03 -26.46 -38.68
CA VAL A 5 20.28 -26.29 -37.92
C VAL A 5 21.45 -26.73 -38.81
N LYS A 6 22.53 -25.93 -38.85
CA LYS A 6 23.89 -26.35 -39.26
C LYS A 6 24.89 -25.54 -38.43
N ALA A 7 25.42 -26.10 -37.34
CA ALA A 7 26.59 -26.99 -37.28
C ALA A 7 27.92 -26.28 -37.58
N LEU A 8 28.70 -26.02 -36.52
CA LEU A 8 30.17 -25.84 -36.54
C LEU A 8 30.84 -27.19 -36.90
N PRO A 9 32.05 -27.18 -37.51
CA PRO A 9 33.29 -27.51 -36.75
C PRO A 9 34.58 -26.91 -37.38
N PRO A 10 35.84 -27.32 -37.02
CA PRO A 10 36.50 -27.30 -35.70
C PRO A 10 37.91 -26.62 -35.73
N LEU A 11 38.59 -26.71 -34.58
CA LEU A 11 39.85 -26.12 -34.11
C LEU A 11 41.14 -26.48 -34.88
N TYR A 12 42.06 -25.52 -34.98
CA TYR A 12 43.54 -25.62 -34.91
C TYR A 12 44.03 -24.21 -34.49
N GLY A 13 44.90 -23.95 -33.51
CA GLY A 13 46.03 -24.71 -32.97
C GLY A 13 47.27 -23.81 -33.12
N GLY A 14 47.70 -23.12 -32.05
CA GLY A 14 48.86 -22.24 -32.11
C GLY A 14 49.19 -21.59 -30.76
N ASN A 15 49.94 -22.30 -29.93
CA ASN A 15 50.59 -21.76 -28.74
C ASN A 15 51.76 -20.85 -29.14
N HIS A 16 51.78 -19.61 -28.67
CA HIS A 16 53.01 -18.96 -28.23
C HIS A 16 52.73 -18.07 -27.01
N PRO A 17 53.66 -18.04 -26.02
CA PRO A 17 53.44 -17.39 -24.74
C PRO A 17 53.85 -15.92 -24.83
N PHE A 18 53.03 -14.99 -24.37
CA PHE A 18 53.51 -13.64 -24.07
C PHE A 18 52.58 -12.92 -23.07
N ASN A 19 53.16 -12.65 -21.91
CA ASN A 19 52.95 -11.53 -21.00
C ASN A 19 51.56 -11.26 -20.40
N SER A 20 51.58 -11.35 -19.07
CA SER A 20 50.78 -10.58 -18.11
C SER A 20 50.42 -9.16 -18.59
N ALA A 21 49.12 -8.88 -18.73
CA ALA A 21 48.57 -7.53 -18.58
C ALA A 21 47.05 -7.58 -18.35
N THR A 22 46.66 -7.22 -17.11
CA THR A 22 45.42 -6.51 -16.74
C THR A 22 44.07 -7.04 -17.24
N THR A 23 43.48 -7.93 -16.44
CA THR A 23 42.02 -8.12 -16.34
C THR A 23 41.40 -6.87 -15.70
N THR A 24 41.01 -5.87 -16.51
CA THR A 24 40.30 -4.68 -16.02
C THR A 24 39.28 -4.20 -17.04
N THR A 25 38.30 -5.04 -17.40
CA THR A 25 37.22 -4.62 -18.31
C THR A 25 35.82 -5.08 -17.89
N ASN A 26 35.67 -5.86 -16.81
CA ASN A 26 34.35 -6.31 -16.32
C ASN A 26 33.94 -5.71 -14.95
N LEU A 27 34.76 -4.84 -14.35
CA LEU A 27 34.52 -4.32 -12.99
C LEU A 27 33.54 -3.14 -12.95
N LEU A 28 33.43 -2.35 -14.03
CA LEU A 28 32.60 -1.15 -14.02
C LEU A 28 31.10 -1.45 -13.88
N PRO A 29 30.48 -2.36 -14.68
CA PRO A 29 29.06 -2.66 -14.54
C PRO A 29 28.70 -3.29 -13.19
N GLU A 30 29.57 -4.17 -12.68
CA GLU A 30 29.41 -4.80 -11.36
C GLU A 30 29.51 -3.79 -10.21
N MET A 31 30.43 -2.83 -10.32
CA MET A 31 30.57 -1.75 -9.32
C MET A 31 29.37 -0.80 -9.32
N PHE A 32 28.84 -0.44 -10.49
CA PHE A 32 27.62 0.36 -10.59
C PHE A 32 26.42 -0.38 -10.00
N TYR A 33 26.26 -1.67 -10.32
CA TYR A 33 25.21 -2.51 -9.75
C TYR A 33 25.31 -2.59 -8.21
N CYS A 34 26.51 -2.82 -7.67
CA CYS A 34 26.73 -2.85 -6.22
C CYS A 34 26.39 -1.52 -5.55
N PHE A 35 26.72 -0.38 -6.16
CA PHE A 35 26.38 0.94 -5.65
C PHE A 35 24.87 1.20 -5.64
N GLU A 36 24.17 0.86 -6.72
CA GLU A 36 22.71 1.00 -6.80
C GLU A 36 22.00 0.15 -5.76
N GLN A 37 22.43 -1.10 -5.56
CA GLN A 37 21.86 -1.98 -4.55
C GLN A 37 22.13 -1.47 -3.14
N HIS A 38 23.34 -0.96 -2.89
CA HIS A 38 23.70 -0.38 -1.60
C HIS A 38 22.84 0.86 -1.29
N PHE A 39 22.74 1.79 -2.23
CA PHE A 39 21.95 3.01 -2.04
C PHE A 39 20.45 2.71 -1.89
N ARG A 40 19.92 1.77 -2.67
CA ARG A 40 18.54 1.29 -2.56
C ARG A 40 18.28 0.71 -1.17
N LYS A 41 19.18 -0.14 -0.66
CA LYS A 41 19.06 -0.71 0.68
C LYS A 41 19.11 0.36 1.76
N LEU A 42 20.09 1.28 1.69
CA LEU A 42 20.22 2.37 2.64
C LEU A 42 18.97 3.26 2.67
N THR A 43 18.44 3.60 1.50
CA THR A 43 17.21 4.39 1.37
C THR A 43 16.01 3.66 1.93
N LYS A 44 15.87 2.36 1.63
CA LYS A 44 14.79 1.52 2.19
C LYS A 44 14.86 1.50 3.71
N ASP A 45 16.03 1.27 4.28
CA ASP A 45 16.18 1.16 5.73
C ASP A 45 16.02 2.52 6.42
N PHE A 46 16.45 3.62 5.79
CA PHE A 46 16.20 4.99 6.25
C PHE A 46 14.71 5.35 6.24
N LEU A 47 13.96 4.93 5.21
CA LEU A 47 12.54 5.23 5.10
C LEU A 47 11.65 4.28 5.91
N HIS A 48 12.17 3.12 6.33
CA HIS A 48 11.41 2.10 7.04
C HIS A 48 10.60 2.62 8.24
N PRO A 49 11.09 3.55 9.08
CA PRO A 49 10.28 4.10 10.18
C PRO A 49 9.00 4.82 9.73
N PHE A 50 8.91 5.28 8.49
CA PHE A 50 7.71 5.93 7.94
C PHE A 50 6.61 4.94 7.55
N GLU A 51 6.92 3.65 7.38
CA GLU A 51 5.96 2.62 6.93
C GLU A 51 4.73 2.52 7.86
N GLN A 52 4.89 2.86 9.15
CA GLN A 52 3.79 2.91 10.11
C GLN A 52 2.69 3.94 9.76
N TYR A 53 2.95 4.85 8.82
CA TYR A 53 2.01 5.87 8.36
C TYR A 53 1.35 5.52 7.02
N PHE A 54 1.74 4.41 6.37
CA PHE A 54 1.28 4.01 5.04
C PHE A 54 0.41 2.74 5.07
N GLY A 55 -0.32 2.53 6.17
CA GLY A 55 -1.24 1.40 6.31
C GLY A 55 -2.42 1.72 7.20
N ILE A 56 -3.32 0.74 7.33
CA ILE A 56 -4.46 0.82 8.24
C ILE A 56 -3.91 0.73 9.67
N TRP A 57 -3.89 1.87 10.33
CA TRP A 57 -3.48 1.99 11.72
C TRP A 57 -4.61 1.50 12.63
N LYS A 58 -4.29 0.56 13.52
CA LYS A 58 -5.22 0.11 14.57
C LYS A 58 -4.89 0.79 15.88
N PRO A 59 -5.78 1.68 16.34
CA PRO A 59 -6.10 1.77 17.77
C PRO A 59 -7.56 2.20 17.98
N SER A 60 -8.46 1.72 17.13
CA SER A 60 -9.89 1.97 17.33
C SER A 60 -10.59 0.63 17.45
N GLY A 61 -11.37 0.44 18.51
CA GLY A 61 -12.36 -0.63 18.59
C GLY A 61 -13.49 -0.47 17.55
N ARG A 62 -13.27 0.34 16.51
CA ARG A 62 -14.21 0.55 15.41
C ARG A 62 -14.13 -0.66 14.51
N ARG A 63 -15.31 -1.23 14.23
CA ARG A 63 -15.43 -2.32 13.26
C ARG A 63 -15.07 -1.84 11.87
N SER A 64 -14.38 -2.73 11.16
CA SER A 64 -14.12 -2.61 9.74
C SER A 64 -15.35 -2.99 8.93
N ASN A 65 -15.68 -2.23 7.89
CA ASN A 65 -16.70 -2.57 6.89
C ASN A 65 -16.19 -2.24 5.47
N LEU A 66 -16.87 -2.76 4.45
CA LEU A 66 -16.43 -2.63 3.04
C LEU A 66 -16.57 -1.23 2.44
N TYR A 67 -17.16 -0.28 3.17
CA TYR A 67 -17.42 1.09 2.72
C TYR A 67 -16.63 2.14 3.50
N MET A 68 -15.72 1.70 4.37
CA MET A 68 -14.85 2.60 5.11
C MET A 68 -13.90 3.36 4.20
N SER A 69 -13.50 4.57 4.60
CA SER A 69 -12.37 5.29 4.00
C SER A 69 -11.06 4.87 4.67
N ALA A 70 -10.00 4.61 3.90
CA ALA A 70 -8.67 4.32 4.47
C ALA A 70 -8.15 5.49 5.32
N GLU A 71 -8.46 6.72 4.94
CA GLU A 71 -7.96 7.94 5.57
C GLU A 71 -8.37 8.03 7.05
N ASP A 72 -9.60 7.60 7.37
CA ASP A 72 -10.13 7.55 8.74
C ASP A 72 -9.35 6.61 9.66
N TYR A 73 -8.58 5.69 9.08
CA TYR A 73 -7.79 4.68 9.78
C TYR A 73 -6.29 4.87 9.57
N MET A 74 -5.83 5.91 8.88
CA MET A 74 -4.40 6.18 8.76
C MET A 74 -3.89 6.93 9.99
N LYS A 75 -2.73 6.52 10.50
CA LYS A 75 -2.08 7.19 11.64
C LYS A 75 -1.80 8.66 11.30
N PRO A 76 -2.20 9.68 12.09
CA PRO A 76 -1.80 11.05 11.80
C PRO A 76 -0.27 11.22 11.94
N PHE A 77 0.34 11.98 11.05
CA PHE A 77 1.77 12.27 11.12
C PHE A 77 2.04 13.50 11.98
N THR A 78 2.93 13.36 12.97
CA THR A 78 3.51 14.48 13.70
C THR A 78 4.99 14.23 13.87
N LEU A 79 5.83 15.24 13.65
CA LEU A 79 7.28 15.09 13.81
C LEU A 79 7.69 14.63 15.22
N PRO A 80 7.15 15.19 16.32
CA PRO A 80 7.47 14.71 17.67
C PRO A 80 7.05 13.24 17.90
N GLY A 81 5.85 12.87 17.46
CA GLY A 81 5.34 11.49 17.59
C GLY A 81 6.09 10.49 16.70
N PHE A 82 6.58 10.94 15.55
CA PHE A 82 7.45 10.16 14.69
C PHE A 82 8.79 9.88 15.37
N LEU A 83 9.47 10.93 15.83
CA LEU A 83 10.77 10.80 16.49
C LEU A 83 10.68 9.93 17.74
N SER A 84 9.60 10.01 18.54
CA SER A 84 9.43 9.16 19.71
C SER A 84 9.19 7.68 19.38
N SER A 85 8.65 7.38 18.19
CA SER A 85 8.40 6.00 17.74
C SER A 85 9.65 5.26 17.25
N ILE A 86 10.71 5.99 16.88
CA ILE A 86 11.95 5.40 16.36
C ILE A 86 12.72 4.73 17.49
N LYS A 87 13.06 3.45 17.31
CA LYS A 87 13.99 2.73 18.18
C LYS A 87 15.41 2.91 17.64
N PRO A 88 16.29 3.72 18.26
CA PRO A 88 17.58 4.07 17.67
C PRO A 88 18.48 2.86 17.41
N ARG A 89 18.39 1.82 18.25
CA ARG A 89 19.11 0.55 18.09
C ARG A 89 18.73 -0.24 16.83
N LYS A 90 17.61 0.08 16.19
CA LYS A 90 17.13 -0.57 14.95
C LYS A 90 17.47 0.24 13.69
N LEU A 91 18.14 1.38 13.84
CA LEU A 91 18.54 2.20 12.69
C LEU A 91 19.75 1.58 11.97
N PRO A 92 19.90 1.84 10.67
CA PRO A 92 21.08 1.44 9.92
C PRO A 92 22.38 1.90 10.60
N PRO A 93 23.45 1.08 10.57
CA PRO A 93 24.72 1.42 11.20
C PRO A 93 25.35 2.72 10.65
N GLN A 94 24.99 3.12 9.44
CA GLN A 94 25.40 4.37 8.79
C GLN A 94 24.82 5.61 9.51
N ILE A 95 23.71 5.46 10.24
CA ILE A 95 23.09 6.57 10.98
C ILE A 95 23.71 6.64 12.38
N LYS A 96 24.47 7.72 12.63
CA LYS A 96 25.08 7.97 13.94
C LYS A 96 24.00 8.13 15.01
N GLN A 97 24.11 7.34 16.09
CA GLN A 97 23.18 7.34 17.23
C GLN A 97 23.00 8.73 17.89
N ALA A 98 24.04 9.56 17.88
CA ALA A 98 23.93 10.93 18.41
C ALA A 98 23.20 11.91 17.48
N LYS A 99 23.10 11.60 16.18
CA LYS A 99 22.62 12.55 15.15
C LYS A 99 21.31 12.15 14.47
N TRP A 100 20.78 10.95 14.71
CA TRP A 100 19.61 10.46 13.98
C TRP A 100 18.41 11.41 14.05
N LYS A 101 18.13 12.02 15.22
CA LYS A 101 17.01 12.97 15.37
C LYS A 101 17.15 14.16 14.43
N ALA A 102 18.35 14.74 14.36
CA ALA A 102 18.62 15.87 13.48
C ALA A 102 18.49 15.47 12.00
N LEU A 103 18.96 14.28 11.63
CA LEU A 103 18.83 13.75 10.27
C LEU A 103 17.37 13.60 9.83
N TYR A 104 16.54 12.92 10.63
CA TYR A 104 15.12 12.75 10.33
C TYR A 104 14.36 14.09 10.37
N THR A 105 14.73 14.99 11.28
CA THR A 105 14.16 16.35 11.32
C THR A 105 14.47 17.12 10.05
N ALA A 106 15.72 17.08 9.58
CA ALA A 106 16.13 17.74 8.35
C ALA A 106 15.41 17.15 7.12
N PHE A 107 15.28 15.82 7.07
CA PHE A 107 14.52 15.15 6.01
C PHE A 107 13.05 15.59 6.00
N VAL A 108 12.36 15.57 7.14
CA VAL A 108 10.95 15.97 7.26
C VAL A 108 10.74 17.45 6.91
N LYS A 109 11.71 18.31 7.21
CA LYS A 109 11.68 19.74 6.86
C LYS A 109 12.12 20.04 5.43
N SER A 110 12.57 19.04 4.68
CA SER A 110 13.00 19.24 3.30
C SER A 110 11.79 19.50 2.38
N PRO A 111 11.96 20.25 1.28
CA PRO A 111 10.87 20.55 0.35
C PRO A 111 10.31 19.31 -0.37
N HIS A 112 11.03 18.18 -0.32
CA HIS A 112 10.64 16.95 -0.99
C HIS A 112 9.82 16.01 -0.10
N PHE A 113 9.82 16.22 1.22
CA PHE A 113 9.17 15.31 2.15
C PHE A 113 7.66 15.27 1.96
N GLU A 114 7.00 16.42 2.00
CA GLU A 114 5.54 16.48 1.95
C GLU A 114 4.97 15.94 0.62
N PRO A 115 5.50 16.31 -0.56
CA PRO A 115 5.07 15.70 -1.82
C PRO A 115 5.25 14.18 -1.84
N TRP A 116 6.41 13.68 -1.39
CA TRP A 116 6.70 12.25 -1.35
C TRP A 116 5.76 11.50 -0.37
N PHE A 117 5.56 12.06 0.82
CA PHE A 117 4.75 11.46 1.88
C PHE A 117 3.28 11.39 1.47
N ASN A 118 2.75 12.48 0.90
CA ASN A 118 1.38 12.55 0.41
C ASN A 118 1.16 11.62 -0.78
N TYR A 119 2.09 11.57 -1.73
CA TYR A 119 2.03 10.62 -2.85
C TYR A 119 1.95 9.16 -2.37
N ARG A 120 2.84 8.78 -1.44
CA ARG A 120 2.84 7.43 -0.84
C ARG A 120 1.52 7.13 -0.14
N ARG A 121 0.99 8.08 0.64
CA ARG A 121 -0.33 7.92 1.31
C ARG A 121 -1.46 7.74 0.32
N GLN A 122 -1.55 8.61 -0.68
CA GLN A 122 -2.63 8.58 -1.65
C GLN A 122 -2.62 7.27 -2.44
N ARG A 123 -1.44 6.75 -2.76
CA ARG A 123 -1.32 5.40 -3.34
C ARG A 123 -1.89 4.32 -2.42
N CYS A 124 -1.59 4.35 -1.13
CA CYS A 124 -2.17 3.40 -0.17
C CYS A 124 -3.69 3.55 -0.03
N VAL A 125 -4.22 4.78 -0.03
CA VAL A 125 -5.67 5.04 -0.01
C VAL A 125 -6.33 4.44 -1.26
N HIS A 126 -5.73 4.67 -2.42
CA HIS A 126 -6.20 4.15 -3.71
C HIS A 126 -6.17 2.61 -3.76
N ASP A 127 -5.04 1.99 -3.42
CA ASP A 127 -4.88 0.53 -3.43
C ASP A 127 -5.87 -0.14 -2.46
N PHE A 128 -6.08 0.47 -1.29
CA PHE A 128 -7.07 0.00 -0.32
C PHE A 128 -8.50 0.14 -0.85
N ALA A 129 -8.85 1.30 -1.44
CA ALA A 129 -10.17 1.52 -2.02
C ALA A 129 -10.48 0.52 -3.14
N ASN A 130 -9.50 0.23 -4.00
CA ASN A 130 -9.62 -0.78 -5.06
C ASN A 130 -9.80 -2.19 -4.48
N THR A 131 -9.05 -2.53 -3.43
CA THR A 131 -9.22 -3.81 -2.72
C THR A 131 -10.64 -3.94 -2.17
N LEU A 132 -11.17 -2.90 -1.53
CA LEU A 132 -12.54 -2.89 -1.02
C LEU A 132 -13.58 -2.98 -2.14
N ARG A 133 -13.37 -2.32 -3.28
CA ARG A 133 -14.25 -2.45 -4.47
C ARG A 133 -14.35 -3.89 -4.94
N THR A 134 -13.21 -4.57 -5.11
CA THR A 134 -13.18 -5.99 -5.51
C THR A 134 -13.90 -6.87 -4.50
N LEU A 135 -13.70 -6.62 -3.20
CA LEU A 135 -14.36 -7.39 -2.15
C LEU A 135 -15.88 -7.20 -2.16
N ARG A 136 -16.38 -5.98 -2.42
CA ARG A 136 -17.83 -5.71 -2.51
C ARG A 136 -18.51 -6.59 -3.56
N ASP A 137 -17.86 -6.84 -4.70
CA ASP A 137 -18.47 -7.66 -5.75
C ASP A 137 -18.57 -9.15 -5.37
N SER A 138 -17.73 -9.61 -4.43
CA SER A 138 -17.68 -10.99 -3.97
C SER A 138 -18.54 -11.30 -2.75
N VAL A 139 -19.00 -10.28 -2.03
CA VAL A 139 -19.67 -10.43 -0.74
C VAL A 139 -21.18 -10.30 -0.90
N ASP A 140 -21.93 -11.24 -0.32
CA ASP A 140 -23.38 -11.15 -0.30
C ASP A 140 -23.89 -10.14 0.74
N ALA A 141 -25.07 -9.59 0.48
CA ALA A 141 -25.71 -8.59 1.31
C ALA A 141 -25.88 -9.08 2.76
N ASP A 142 -26.24 -10.35 2.97
CA ASP A 142 -26.46 -10.91 4.31
C ASP A 142 -25.21 -10.93 5.18
N LEU A 143 -24.02 -11.10 4.57
CA LEU A 143 -22.75 -11.06 5.27
C LEU A 143 -22.38 -9.63 5.71
N LEU A 144 -22.88 -8.61 4.99
CA LEU A 144 -22.70 -7.20 5.37
C LEU A 144 -23.58 -6.77 6.55
N LEU A 145 -24.71 -7.46 6.72
CA LEU A 145 -25.70 -7.18 7.77
C LEU A 145 -25.39 -7.92 9.07
N SER A 146 -24.44 -8.86 9.02
CA SER A 146 -24.07 -9.70 10.14
C SER A 146 -22.76 -9.23 10.77
N SER A 147 -22.72 -9.29 12.10
CA SER A 147 -21.51 -9.28 12.91
C SER A 147 -20.64 -10.50 12.52
N PRO A 148 -19.31 -10.41 12.61
CA PRO A 148 -18.40 -11.56 12.53
C PRO A 148 -18.77 -12.77 13.40
N PHE A 149 -19.61 -12.57 14.41
CA PHE A 149 -20.09 -13.62 15.32
C PHE A 149 -21.52 -14.11 14.99
N GLY A 150 -22.10 -13.68 13.86
CA GLY A 150 -23.44 -14.09 13.41
C GLY A 150 -24.59 -13.22 13.90
N ASP A 151 -24.36 -12.32 14.87
CA ASP A 151 -25.41 -11.42 15.37
C ASP A 151 -25.76 -10.31 14.36
N ASN A 152 -27.00 -9.83 14.37
CA ASN A 152 -27.36 -8.64 13.60
C ASN A 152 -26.61 -7.39 14.11
N LEU A 153 -26.29 -6.45 13.22
CA LEU A 153 -25.74 -5.15 13.62
C LEU A 153 -26.74 -4.35 14.47
N SER A 154 -26.22 -3.44 15.31
CA SER A 154 -27.08 -2.49 16.03
C SER A 154 -27.69 -1.45 15.08
N GLN A 155 -28.79 -0.80 15.49
CA GLN A 155 -29.44 0.25 14.68
C GLN A 155 -28.45 1.38 14.32
N GLU A 156 -27.60 1.81 15.25
CA GLU A 156 -26.57 2.82 15.01
C GLU A 156 -25.54 2.38 13.97
N GLN A 157 -25.14 1.10 14.01
CA GLN A 157 -24.20 0.53 13.05
C GLN A 157 -24.81 0.48 11.64
N TYR A 158 -26.09 0.13 11.51
CA TYR A 158 -26.78 0.18 10.22
C TYR A 158 -26.92 1.61 9.67
N VAL A 159 -27.24 2.59 10.53
CA VAL A 159 -27.33 4.01 10.12
C VAL A 159 -25.96 4.51 9.62
N LYS A 160 -24.90 4.17 10.33
CA LYS A 160 -23.54 4.52 9.92
C LYS A 160 -23.16 3.87 8.59
N LEU A 161 -23.40 2.56 8.45
CA LEU A 161 -23.11 1.82 7.22
C LEU A 161 -23.88 2.38 6.02
N LYS A 162 -25.16 2.74 6.21
CA LYS A 162 -25.97 3.40 5.18
C LYS A 162 -25.31 4.70 4.70
N LYS A 163 -24.82 5.54 5.62
CA LYS A 163 -24.17 6.80 5.28
C LYS A 163 -22.87 6.57 4.49
N GLU A 164 -22.05 5.60 4.92
CA GLU A 164 -20.81 5.23 4.22
C GLU A 164 -21.09 4.71 2.80
N MET A 165 -22.13 3.87 2.64
CA MET A 165 -22.60 3.41 1.31
C MET A 165 -23.11 4.55 0.42
N GLU A 166 -23.84 5.53 0.98
CA GLU A 166 -24.34 6.68 0.24
C GLU A 166 -23.19 7.58 -0.26
N VAL A 167 -22.17 7.78 0.58
CA VAL A 167 -20.93 8.47 0.18
C VAL A 167 -20.21 7.72 -0.93
N ALA A 168 -20.01 6.40 -0.77
CA ALA A 168 -19.37 5.59 -1.80
C ALA A 168 -20.14 5.65 -3.13
N LEU A 169 -21.47 5.58 -3.10
CA LEU A 169 -22.32 5.69 -4.29
C LEU A 169 -22.19 7.06 -4.98
N ALA A 170 -22.09 8.14 -4.20
CA ALA A 170 -21.88 9.48 -4.74
C ALA A 170 -20.52 9.59 -5.43
N LEU A 171 -19.47 9.05 -4.80
CA LEU A 171 -18.12 9.01 -5.38
C LEU A 171 -18.07 8.22 -6.68
N GLU A 172 -18.70 7.03 -6.75
CA GLU A 172 -18.76 6.23 -7.98
C GLU A 172 -19.46 6.96 -9.13
N LYS A 173 -20.52 7.72 -8.82
CA LYS A 173 -21.27 8.48 -9.83
C LYS A 173 -20.54 9.74 -10.30
N ALA A 174 -19.63 10.27 -9.48
CA ALA A 174 -18.85 11.46 -9.81
C ALA A 174 -17.62 11.15 -10.67
N GLN A 175 -17.29 9.87 -10.90
CA GLN A 175 -16.20 9.48 -11.80
C GLN A 175 -16.51 9.86 -13.25
N SER A 176 -15.48 10.18 -14.02
CA SER A 176 -15.60 10.51 -15.45
C SER A 176 -16.22 9.36 -16.25
N GLU A 177 -15.83 8.13 -15.92
CA GLU A 177 -16.40 6.90 -16.46
C GLU A 177 -17.05 6.13 -15.32
N VAL A 178 -18.38 6.06 -15.32
CA VAL A 178 -19.13 5.42 -14.24
C VAL A 178 -19.07 3.91 -14.37
N ASP A 179 -18.50 3.25 -13.36
CA ASP A 179 -18.57 1.81 -13.21
C ASP A 179 -20.00 1.38 -12.83
N LYS A 180 -20.77 1.00 -13.86
CA LYS A 180 -22.16 0.57 -13.72
C LYS A 180 -22.30 -0.67 -12.82
N GLN A 181 -21.30 -1.55 -12.80
CA GLN A 181 -21.35 -2.76 -11.99
C GLN A 181 -21.20 -2.41 -10.52
N GLN A 182 -20.20 -1.61 -10.16
CA GLN A 182 -20.04 -1.13 -8.78
C GLN A 182 -21.28 -0.35 -8.31
N VAL A 183 -21.83 0.53 -9.14
CA VAL A 183 -23.08 1.24 -8.79
C VAL A 183 -24.24 0.27 -8.49
N ARG A 184 -24.36 -0.83 -9.23
CA ARG A 184 -25.37 -1.87 -8.96
C ARG A 184 -25.09 -2.61 -7.65
N THR A 185 -23.84 -3.02 -7.42
CA THR A 185 -23.40 -3.69 -6.19
C THR A 185 -23.72 -2.82 -4.96
N ILE A 186 -23.34 -1.54 -4.97
CA ILE A 186 -23.59 -0.62 -3.86
C ILE A 186 -25.11 -0.43 -3.64
N LYS A 187 -25.89 -0.28 -4.72
CA LYS A 187 -27.36 -0.15 -4.62
C LYS A 187 -28.01 -1.39 -4.01
N LYS A 188 -27.58 -2.60 -4.43
CA LYS A 188 -28.07 -3.87 -3.85
C LYS A 188 -27.85 -3.88 -2.33
N HIS A 189 -26.63 -3.59 -1.90
CA HIS A 189 -26.28 -3.56 -0.48
C HIS A 189 -27.06 -2.48 0.29
N LEU A 190 -27.23 -1.30 -0.29
CA LEU A 190 -27.98 -0.20 0.31
C LEU A 190 -29.47 -0.55 0.50
N THR A 191 -30.08 -1.27 -0.44
CA THR A 191 -31.46 -1.75 -0.31
C THR A 191 -31.61 -2.68 0.88
N ALA A 192 -30.71 -3.66 1.01
CA ALA A 192 -30.73 -4.62 2.12
C ALA A 192 -30.57 -3.93 3.49
N VAL A 193 -29.66 -2.95 3.61
CA VAL A 193 -29.51 -2.15 4.84
C VAL A 193 -30.77 -1.33 5.15
N LYS A 194 -31.41 -0.74 4.12
CA LYS A 194 -32.66 0.03 4.30
C LYS A 194 -33.82 -0.84 4.74
N GLU A 195 -33.90 -2.09 4.26
CA GLU A 195 -34.90 -3.06 4.71
C GLU A 195 -34.73 -3.41 6.18
N LYS A 196 -33.51 -3.73 6.62
CA LYS A 196 -33.24 -3.96 8.05
C LYS A 196 -33.54 -2.73 8.91
N LEU A 197 -33.20 -1.52 8.46
CA LEU A 197 -33.54 -0.30 9.21
C LEU A 197 -35.04 -0.04 9.31
N ARG A 198 -35.84 -0.48 8.32
CA ARG A 198 -37.31 -0.39 8.38
C ARG A 198 -37.88 -1.35 9.42
N SER A 199 -37.39 -2.59 9.50
CA SER A 199 -37.90 -3.56 10.48
C SER A 199 -37.68 -3.11 11.93
N PHE A 200 -36.62 -2.34 12.23
CA PHE A 200 -36.42 -1.73 13.55
C PHE A 200 -37.43 -0.63 13.90
N LYS A 201 -38.02 0.04 12.89
CA LYS A 201 -39.04 1.07 13.12
C LYS A 201 -40.43 0.48 13.35
N GLU A 202 -40.69 -0.71 12.84
CA GLU A 202 -41.97 -1.42 12.97
C GLU A 202 -42.08 -2.19 14.30
N THR A 203 -40.96 -2.45 14.98
CA THR A 203 -40.90 -3.15 16.28
C THR A 203 -40.92 -2.21 17.50
N LYS A 204 -41.06 -0.90 17.29
CA LYS A 204 -41.05 0.14 18.33
C LYS A 204 -42.37 0.90 18.34
#